data_AF-A0A7R9G064-F1
#
_entry.id   AF-A0A7R9G064-F1
#
_cell.length_a   1.000
_cell.length_b   1.000
_cell.length_c   1.000
_cell.angle_alpha   90.00
_cell.angle_beta   90.00
_cell.angle_gamma   90.00
#
_symmetry.space_group_name_H-M   'P 1'
#
loop_
_entity.id
_entity.type
_entity.pdbx_description
1 polymer ?
#
loop_
_entity_poly.entity_id
_entity_poly.type
_entity_poly.pdbx_seq_one_letter_code
_entity_poly.pdbx_strand_id
1 'polypeptide(L)'
;MQSIEEVPKDELNLADDEMLIPVAHFYKDIFSTFGIPFFIKVKNASIPFQYTILLKQSILKLFEGEPFSKVKDRLLKKLGIQEKEFEKFKFALVILGRPQFINEDVESFMSLQDFKTHTSQGSTAPRPWLGLEHVNKAPKRSRFNFVEKAIKIYN
;
A
#
# COMPACT_ATOMS: atom_id res chain seq x y z
N MET A 1 1.01 7.42 -18.42
CA MET A 1 -0.34 8.00 -18.22
C MET A 1 -0.28 8.74 -16.88
N GLN A 2 -0.15 10.06 -16.91
CA GLN A 2 -0.21 10.88 -15.68
C GLN A 2 -1.69 11.04 -15.32
N SER A 3 -2.12 10.45 -14.22
CA SER A 3 -3.43 10.72 -13.65
C SER A 3 -3.31 11.99 -12.83
N ILE A 4 -4.10 13.01 -13.17
CA ILE A 4 -4.24 14.22 -12.35
C ILE A 4 -5.35 13.90 -11.35
N GLU A 5 -4.98 13.29 -10.24
CA GLU A 5 -5.89 13.12 -9.09
C GLU A 5 -5.88 14.44 -8.30
N GLU A 6 -7.04 15.02 -8.03
CA GLU A 6 -7.15 16.18 -7.16
C GLU A 6 -6.76 15.73 -5.74
N VAL A 7 -5.59 16.15 -5.28
CA VAL A 7 -5.06 15.78 -3.95
C VAL A 7 -6.05 16.27 -2.90
N PRO A 8 -6.69 15.37 -2.12
CA PRO A 8 -7.60 15.78 -1.05
C PRO A 8 -6.92 16.77 -0.12
N LYS A 9 -7.63 17.78 0.39
CA LYS A 9 -7.05 18.83 1.25
C LYS A 9 -6.33 18.26 2.48
N ASP A 10 -6.74 17.10 2.95
CA ASP A 10 -6.18 16.36 4.09
C ASP A 10 -4.82 15.68 3.80
N GLU A 11 -4.41 15.67 2.52
CA GLU A 11 -3.15 15.15 2.00
C GLU A 11 -2.17 16.30 1.63
N LEU A 12 -2.63 17.56 1.59
CA LEU A 12 -1.78 18.74 1.33
C LEU A 12 -0.93 19.18 2.54
N ASN A 13 -1.43 18.96 3.76
CA ASN A 13 -0.77 19.33 5.01
C ASN A 13 -0.58 18.08 5.88
N LEU A 14 0.47 17.30 5.60
CA LEU A 14 0.87 16.18 6.45
C LEU A 14 1.60 16.73 7.69
N ALA A 15 1.27 16.21 8.87
CA ALA A 15 2.08 16.43 10.06
C ALA A 15 3.36 15.58 10.03
N ASP A 16 4.35 15.90 10.86
CA ASP A 16 5.64 15.20 10.90
C ASP A 16 5.52 13.70 11.23
N ASP A 17 4.44 13.33 11.90
CA ASP A 17 4.06 11.97 12.26
C ASP A 17 3.09 11.33 11.24
N GLU A 18 2.90 11.92 10.06
CA GLU A 18 2.05 11.39 8.99
C GLU A 18 2.86 11.14 7.70
N MET A 19 2.52 10.09 6.96
CA MET A 19 3.10 9.82 5.65
C MET A 19 2.03 9.28 4.68
N LEU A 20 2.15 9.67 3.41
CA LEU A 20 1.45 9.02 2.31
C LEU A 20 2.25 7.82 1.81
N ILE A 21 1.65 6.65 1.89
CA ILE A 21 2.25 5.39 1.46
C ILE A 21 1.59 4.95 0.15
N PRO A 22 2.39 4.60 -0.88
CA PRO A 22 1.85 4.06 -2.12
C PRO A 22 1.22 2.69 -1.87
N VAL A 23 0.04 2.47 -2.46
CA VAL A 23 -0.74 1.24 -2.41
C VAL A 23 -1.01 0.74 -3.82
N ALA A 24 -0.84 -0.55 -4.06
CA ALA A 24 -1.19 -1.16 -5.35
C ALA A 24 -1.79 -2.56 -5.18
N HIS A 25 -2.61 -2.96 -6.15
CA HIS A 25 -3.21 -4.29 -6.20
C HIS A 25 -2.33 -5.24 -6.98
N PHE A 26 -2.22 -6.49 -6.54
CA PHE A 26 -1.53 -7.55 -7.26
C PHE A 26 -2.23 -8.91 -7.03
N TYR A 27 -1.86 -9.92 -7.82
CA TYR A 27 -2.37 -11.27 -7.63
C TYR A 27 -1.30 -12.32 -7.85
N LYS A 28 -0.96 -13.09 -6.80
CA LYS A 28 0.10 -14.11 -6.74
C LYS A 28 1.53 -13.61 -6.96
N ASP A 29 1.73 -12.72 -7.93
CA ASP A 29 3.01 -12.12 -8.30
C ASP A 29 2.92 -10.60 -8.14
N ILE A 30 3.86 -10.03 -7.36
CA ILE A 30 3.94 -8.60 -7.08
C ILE A 30 4.22 -7.74 -8.32
N PHE A 31 4.75 -8.33 -9.39
CA PHE A 31 4.96 -7.65 -10.67
C PHE A 31 3.70 -7.68 -11.55
N SER A 32 2.73 -8.54 -11.22
CA SER A 32 1.42 -8.63 -11.87
C SER A 32 0.42 -7.69 -11.18
N THR A 33 0.73 -6.39 -11.20
CA THR A 33 -0.14 -5.37 -10.64
C THR A 33 -1.34 -5.06 -11.55
N PHE A 34 -2.44 -4.63 -10.95
CA PHE A 34 -3.64 -4.22 -11.69
C PHE A 34 -4.41 -3.13 -10.94
N GLY A 35 -5.50 -2.66 -11.52
CA GLY A 35 -6.32 -1.60 -10.93
C GLY A 35 -5.63 -0.25 -10.97
N ILE A 36 -6.11 0.68 -10.15
CA ILE A 36 -5.57 2.04 -10.04
C ILE A 36 -4.79 2.09 -8.72
N PRO A 37 -3.46 2.31 -8.75
CA PRO A 37 -2.70 2.53 -7.52
C PRO A 37 -3.11 3.87 -6.89
N PHE A 38 -3.04 3.95 -5.58
CA PHE A 38 -3.43 5.15 -4.82
C PHE A 38 -2.54 5.32 -3.60
N PHE A 39 -2.62 6.46 -2.93
CA PHE A 39 -1.91 6.69 -1.67
C PHE A 39 -2.83 6.48 -0.48
N ILE A 40 -2.29 5.96 0.62
CA ILE A 40 -2.99 5.95 1.91
C ILE A 40 -2.17 6.70 2.96
N LYS A 41 -2.85 7.50 3.77
CA LYS A 41 -2.24 8.15 4.91
C LYS A 41 -2.08 7.17 6.07
N VAL A 42 -0.88 7.12 6.63
CA VAL A 42 -0.54 6.39 7.85
C VAL A 42 0.09 7.37 8.82
N LYS A 43 -0.22 7.18 10.10
CA LYS A 43 0.32 8.02 11.16
C LYS A 43 1.20 7.18 12.09
N ASN A 44 2.20 7.77 12.71
CA ASN A 44 2.81 7.14 13.88
C ASN A 44 1.93 7.42 15.10
N ALA A 45 1.80 6.45 16.00
CA ALA A 45 1.23 6.72 17.31
C ALA A 45 2.22 7.58 18.11
N SER A 46 1.92 8.85 18.29
CA SER A 46 2.64 9.70 19.24
C SER A 46 2.33 9.23 20.66
N ILE A 47 3.27 8.57 21.32
CA ILE A 47 3.15 8.25 22.75
C ILE A 47 3.14 9.59 23.50
N PRO A 48 2.10 9.90 24.30
CA PRO A 48 2.07 11.15 25.05
C PRO A 48 3.30 11.25 25.97
N PHE A 49 3.97 12.40 25.96
CA PHE A 49 5.24 12.65 26.65
C PHE A 49 5.23 12.24 28.15
N GLN A 50 4.06 12.31 28.80
CA GLN A 50 3.86 11.88 30.19
C GLN A 50 4.15 10.38 30.42
N TYR A 51 3.95 9.52 29.42
CA TYR A 51 4.22 8.08 29.51
C TYR A 51 5.66 7.72 29.10
N THR A 52 6.36 8.60 28.39
CA THR A 52 7.75 8.39 27.95
C THR A 52 8.74 8.37 29.13
N ILE A 53 8.45 9.08 30.22
CA ILE A 53 9.33 9.16 31.40
C ILE A 53 9.26 7.87 32.25
N LEU A 54 8.17 7.10 32.16
CA LEU A 54 7.92 5.93 33.01
C LEU A 54 8.19 4.58 32.31
N LEU A 55 8.24 4.57 30.98
CA LEU A 55 8.42 3.35 30.21
C LEU A 55 9.90 3.20 29.83
N LYS A 56 10.57 2.24 30.49
CA LYS A 56 11.91 1.77 30.08
C LYS A 56 11.93 1.55 28.57
N GLN A 57 13.04 1.93 27.93
CA GLN A 57 13.35 1.86 26.50
C GLN A 57 12.89 0.60 25.74
N SER A 58 12.62 -0.50 26.45
CA SER A 58 12.12 -1.76 25.91
C SER A 58 10.62 -1.77 25.54
N ILE A 59 9.75 -0.98 26.17
CA ILE A 59 8.29 -0.95 25.85
C ILE A 59 7.97 0.04 24.72
N LEU A 60 8.76 1.10 24.57
CA LEU A 60 8.53 2.16 23.57
C LEU A 60 8.56 1.65 22.12
N LYS A 61 9.32 0.57 21.83
CA LYS A 61 9.36 -0.06 20.51
C LYS A 61 8.06 -0.78 20.11
N LEU A 62 7.20 -1.13 21.08
CA LEU A 62 5.95 -1.85 20.81
C LEU A 62 4.80 -0.94 20.37
N PHE A 63 4.92 0.38 20.55
CA PHE A 63 3.90 1.37 20.20
C PHE A 63 4.34 2.30 19.08
N GLU A 64 5.43 1.97 18.38
CA GLU A 64 6.02 2.83 17.34
C GLU A 64 5.35 2.60 15.98
N GLY A 65 4.04 2.89 15.91
CA GLY A 65 3.28 2.77 14.68
C GLY A 65 1.77 2.82 14.89
N GLU A 66 1.04 2.96 13.80
CA GLU A 66 -0.41 2.88 13.82
C GLU A 66 -0.88 1.43 13.73
N PRO A 67 -1.88 1.01 14.54
CA PRO A 67 -2.50 -0.30 14.41
C PRO A 67 -2.97 -0.56 12.98
N PHE A 68 -2.57 -1.70 12.41
CA PHE A 68 -2.92 -2.04 11.02
C PHE A 68 -4.44 -2.16 10.83
N SER A 69 -5.17 -2.53 11.88
CA SER A 69 -6.63 -2.48 11.95
C SER A 69 -7.20 -1.11 11.53
N LYS A 70 -6.61 0.00 11.98
CA LYS A 70 -7.02 1.36 11.58
C LYS A 70 -6.66 1.71 10.15
N VAL A 71 -5.55 1.18 9.65
CA VAL A 71 -5.17 1.31 8.23
C VAL A 71 -6.17 0.56 7.36
N LYS A 72 -6.58 -0.66 7.76
CA LYS A 72 -7.61 -1.46 7.08
C LYS A 72 -8.96 -0.74 7.01
N ASP A 73 -9.41 -0.11 8.09
CA ASP A 73 -10.66 0.67 8.08
C ASP A 73 -10.63 1.77 6.99
N ARG A 74 -9.48 2.45 6.85
CA ARG A 74 -9.28 3.45 5.80
C ARG A 74 -9.18 2.87 4.41
N LEU A 75 -8.50 1.72 4.24
CA LEU A 75 -8.44 1.01 2.97
C LEU A 75 -9.85 0.61 2.51
N LEU A 76 -10.63 -0.02 3.39
CA LEU A 76 -12.00 -0.44 3.09
C LEU A 76 -12.85 0.75 2.66
N LYS A 77 -12.81 1.86 3.42
CA LYS A 77 -13.53 3.08 3.09
C LYS A 77 -13.07 3.68 1.74
N LYS A 78 -11.76 3.72 1.47
CA LYS A 78 -11.18 4.29 0.24
C LYS A 78 -11.50 3.42 -0.99
N LEU A 79 -11.54 2.10 -0.83
CA LEU A 79 -11.88 1.16 -1.90
C LEU A 79 -13.40 1.10 -2.17
N GLY A 80 -14.25 1.40 -1.18
CA GLY A 80 -15.70 1.42 -1.35
C GLY A 80 -16.30 0.04 -1.66
N ILE A 81 -15.64 -1.04 -1.23
CA ILE A 81 -16.07 -2.43 -1.43
C ILE A 81 -16.74 -3.00 -0.20
N GLN A 82 -17.43 -4.13 -0.34
CA GLN A 82 -18.08 -4.83 0.77
C GLN A 82 -17.06 -5.51 1.68
N GLU A 83 -17.32 -5.54 2.99
CA GLU A 83 -16.46 -6.22 3.97
C GLU A 83 -16.17 -7.68 3.61
N LYS A 84 -17.20 -8.44 3.21
CA LYS A 84 -17.07 -9.85 2.76
C LYS A 84 -16.14 -10.03 1.56
N GLU A 85 -15.98 -9.00 0.74
CA GLU A 85 -15.03 -9.02 -0.36
C GLU A 85 -13.62 -8.66 0.11
N PHE A 86 -13.52 -7.67 0.99
CA PHE A 86 -12.26 -7.21 1.57
C PHE A 86 -11.59 -8.25 2.47
N GLU A 87 -12.36 -9.10 3.17
CA GLU A 87 -11.86 -10.26 3.94
C GLU A 87 -11.05 -11.26 3.10
N LYS A 88 -11.18 -11.23 1.76
CA LYS A 88 -10.43 -12.11 0.85
C LYS A 88 -9.06 -11.54 0.48
N PHE A 89 -8.77 -10.31 0.88
CA PHE A 89 -7.51 -9.65 0.58
C PHE A 89 -6.44 -10.19 1.51
N LYS A 90 -5.20 -10.24 1.01
CA LYS A 90 -4.01 -10.35 1.85
C LYS A 90 -3.18 -9.10 1.70
N PHE A 91 -2.57 -8.66 2.79
CA PHE A 91 -1.81 -7.42 2.81
C PHE A 91 -0.32 -7.73 2.94
N ALA A 92 0.49 -7.05 2.14
CA ALA A 92 1.93 -7.24 2.16
C ALA A 92 2.68 -5.90 2.13
N LEU A 93 3.69 -5.77 2.97
CA LEU A 93 4.70 -4.73 2.82
C LEU A 93 5.69 -5.18 1.74
N VAL A 94 5.80 -4.46 0.64
CA VAL A 94 6.70 -4.81 -0.46
C VAL A 94 7.92 -3.90 -0.44
N ILE A 95 9.07 -4.47 -0.11
CA ILE A 95 10.36 -3.77 -0.03
C ILE A 95 11.31 -4.40 -1.03
N LEU A 96 11.88 -3.59 -1.93
CA LEU A 96 12.86 -4.06 -2.93
C LEU A 96 12.38 -5.27 -3.73
N GLY A 97 11.09 -5.31 -4.09
CA GLY A 97 10.49 -6.41 -4.84
C GLY A 97 10.31 -7.70 -4.02
N ARG A 98 10.29 -7.63 -2.69
CA ARG A 98 10.00 -8.78 -1.82
C ARG A 98 8.77 -8.50 -0.97
N PRO A 99 7.67 -9.27 -1.11
CA PRO A 99 6.49 -9.12 -0.26
C PRO A 99 6.73 -9.74 1.11
N GLN A 100 6.41 -8.98 2.16
CA GLN A 100 6.31 -9.44 3.54
C GLN A 100 4.85 -9.36 3.96
N PHE A 101 4.18 -10.50 4.05
CA PHE A 101 2.77 -10.53 4.40
C PHE A 101 2.54 -10.16 5.86
N ILE A 102 1.57 -9.28 6.08
CA ILE A 102 1.14 -8.86 7.42
C ILE A 102 0.28 -9.99 7.99
N ASN A 103 0.61 -10.43 9.21
CA ASN A 103 -0.20 -11.41 9.92
C ASN A 103 -1.42 -10.72 10.54
N GLU A 104 -2.62 -11.14 10.14
CA GLU A 104 -3.87 -10.58 10.64
C GLU A 104 -4.37 -11.22 11.95
N ASP A 105 -3.81 -12.37 12.35
CA ASP A 105 -4.16 -13.05 13.60
C ASP A 105 -3.52 -12.39 14.84
N VAL A 106 -2.57 -11.49 14.63
CA VAL A 106 -1.84 -10.77 15.68
C VAL A 106 -1.93 -9.27 15.37
N GLU A 107 -2.14 -8.44 16.39
CA GLU A 107 -2.12 -6.99 16.22
C GLU A 107 -0.76 -6.55 15.65
N SER A 108 -0.77 -6.13 14.39
CA SER A 108 0.40 -5.64 13.68
C SER A 108 0.34 -4.11 13.61
N PHE A 109 1.50 -3.47 13.68
CA PHE A 109 1.62 -2.01 13.62
C PHE A 109 2.38 -1.61 12.36
N MET A 110 1.97 -0.52 11.73
CA MET A 110 2.73 0.07 10.63
C MET A 110 3.55 1.24 11.13
N SER A 111 4.87 1.13 11.02
CA SER A 111 5.78 2.22 11.35
C SER A 111 6.08 3.03 10.10
N LEU A 112 6.17 4.36 10.22
CA LEU A 112 6.63 5.19 9.10
C LEU A 112 8.06 4.84 8.65
N GLN A 113 8.87 4.24 9.51
CA GLN A 113 10.24 3.83 9.18
C GLN A 113 10.28 2.71 8.14
N ASP A 114 9.24 1.86 8.11
CA ASP A 114 9.12 0.75 7.15
C ASP A 114 9.01 1.26 5.70
N PHE A 115 8.62 2.53 5.53
CA PHE A 115 8.40 3.18 4.23
C PHE A 115 9.48 4.22 3.88
N LYS A 116 10.42 4.48 4.79
CA LYS A 116 11.58 5.33 4.48
C LYS A 116 12.63 4.50 3.74
N THR A 117 13.00 4.95 2.55
CA THR A 117 14.17 4.41 1.86
C THR A 117 15.44 4.82 2.62
N HIS A 118 16.20 3.84 3.15
CA HIS A 118 17.57 4.07 3.65
C HIS A 118 18.46 4.53 2.48
N THR A 119 18.41 5.82 2.15
CA THR A 119 19.21 6.44 1.10
C THR A 119 20.53 6.91 1.70
N SER A 120 21.40 5.95 1.99
CA SER A 120 22.82 6.25 2.11
C SER A 120 23.36 6.46 0.70
N GLN A 121 23.43 7.72 0.26
CA GLN A 121 24.18 8.21 -0.90
C GLN A 121 23.86 7.52 -2.25
N GLY A 122 23.02 8.17 -3.07
CA GLY A 122 23.08 8.05 -4.54
C GLY A 122 22.36 6.87 -5.20
N SER A 123 21.74 5.95 -4.47
CA SER A 123 20.97 4.85 -5.09
C SER A 123 19.46 5.11 -5.11
N THR A 124 18.86 5.05 -6.30
CA THR A 124 17.40 5.14 -6.52
C THR A 124 16.74 3.79 -6.23
N ALA A 125 16.83 3.32 -4.99
CA ALA A 125 16.09 2.13 -4.57
C ALA A 125 14.58 2.40 -4.66
N PRO A 126 13.78 1.47 -5.22
CA PRO A 126 12.33 1.65 -5.29
C PRO A 126 11.75 1.78 -3.88
N ARG A 127 10.89 2.79 -3.68
CA ARG A 127 10.25 3.05 -2.39
C ARG A 127 9.39 1.84 -1.98
N PRO A 128 9.37 1.46 -0.69
CA PRO A 128 8.44 0.48 -0.18
C PRO A 128 6.98 0.87 -0.47
N TRP A 129 6.12 -0.13 -0.65
CA TRP A 129 4.68 0.07 -0.91
C TRP A 129 3.84 -0.99 -0.22
N LEU A 130 2.56 -0.66 0.03
CA LEU A 130 1.58 -1.58 0.59
C LEU A 130 0.85 -2.32 -0.54
N GLY A 131 1.04 -3.63 -0.60
CA GLY A 131 0.41 -4.50 -1.57
C GLY A 131 -0.92 -5.07 -1.09
N LEU A 132 -1.91 -5.04 -1.97
CA LEU A 132 -3.23 -5.64 -1.80
C LEU A 132 -3.32 -6.88 -2.70
N GLU A 133 -3.09 -8.06 -2.16
CA GLU A 133 -3.23 -9.30 -2.91
C GLU A 133 -4.70 -9.72 -2.99
N HIS A 134 -5.26 -9.76 -4.19
CA HIS A 134 -6.58 -10.34 -4.43
C HIS A 134 -6.80 -10.67 -5.91
N VAL A 135 -7.84 -11.46 -6.20
CA VAL A 135 -8.23 -11.74 -7.59
C VAL A 135 -8.75 -10.45 -8.24
N ASN A 136 -8.24 -10.14 -9.44
CA ASN A 136 -8.81 -9.07 -10.26
C ASN A 136 -10.20 -9.47 -10.76
N LYS A 137 -11.24 -8.85 -10.19
CA LYS A 137 -12.65 -9.04 -10.60
C LYS A 137 -13.16 -7.98 -11.57
N ALA A 138 -12.33 -6.99 -11.94
CA ALA A 138 -12.71 -6.08 -13.00
C ALA A 138 -13.01 -6.92 -14.25
N PRO A 139 -14.09 -6.64 -15.00
CA PRO A 139 -14.35 -7.32 -16.25
C PRO A 139 -13.08 -7.21 -17.07
N LYS A 140 -12.44 -8.35 -17.38
CA LYS A 140 -11.30 -8.36 -18.29
C LYS A 140 -11.85 -7.74 -19.56
N ARG A 141 -11.52 -6.47 -19.84
CA ARG A 141 -11.79 -5.88 -21.15
C ARG A 141 -11.19 -6.88 -22.12
N SER A 142 -12.04 -7.54 -22.92
CA SER A 142 -11.57 -8.51 -23.89
C SER A 142 -10.45 -7.80 -24.64
N ARG A 143 -9.24 -8.37 -24.59
CA ARG A 143 -8.20 -7.96 -25.51
C ARG A 143 -8.86 -8.19 -26.87
N PHE A 144 -9.21 -7.13 -27.59
CA PHE A 144 -9.46 -7.29 -29.00
C PHE A 144 -8.18 -7.92 -29.53
N ASN A 145 -8.22 -9.24 -29.75
CA ASN A 145 -7.27 -9.89 -30.63
C ASN A 145 -7.53 -9.19 -31.96
N PHE A 146 -6.73 -8.18 -32.27
CA PHE A 146 -6.43 -7.89 -33.65
C PHE A 146 -5.75 -9.16 -34.15
N VAL A 147 -6.57 -10.09 -34.60
CA VAL A 147 -6.15 -11.18 -35.44
C VAL A 147 -5.49 -10.45 -36.60
N GLU A 148 -4.18 -10.49 -36.61
CA GLU A 148 -3.33 -10.09 -37.71
C GLU A 148 -3.77 -10.96 -38.89
N LYS A 149 -4.80 -10.51 -39.61
CA LYS A 149 -5.22 -11.17 -40.85
C LYS A 149 -4.13 -10.82 -41.84
N ALA A 150 -3.39 -11.85 -42.26
CA ALA A 150 -2.40 -11.75 -43.33
C ALA A 150 -2.99 -10.99 -44.52
N ILE A 151 -2.32 -9.91 -44.93
CA ILE A 151 -2.64 -9.17 -46.14
C ILE A 151 -2.21 -10.04 -47.32
N LYS A 152 -3.18 -10.53 -48.11
CA LYS A 152 -2.90 -11.19 -49.38
C LYS A 152 -2.78 -10.12 -50.46
N ILE A 153 -1.59 -10.01 -51.05
CA ILE A 153 -1.36 -9.21 -52.25
C ILE A 153 -1.59 -10.15 -53.44
N TYR A 154 -2.50 -9.77 -54.34
CA TYR A 154 -2.64 -10.42 -55.65
C TYR A 154 -1.78 -9.64 -56.65
N ASN A 155 -1.00 -10.35 -57.47
CA ASN A 155 -0.31 -9.81 -58.63
C ASN A 155 -1.30 -9.45 -59.74
#